data_AF-A0A2N5A5T1-F1
#
_entry.id   AF-A0A2N5A5T1-F1
#
_cell.length_a   1.000
_cell.length_b   1.000
_cell.length_c   1.000
_cell.angle_alpha   90.00
_cell.angle_beta   90.00
_cell.angle_gamma   90.00
#
_symmetry.space_group_name_H-M   'P 1'
#
loop_
_entity.id
_entity.type
_entity.pdbx_description
1 polymer ?
#
loop_
_entity_poly.entity_id
_entity_poly.type
_entity_poly.pdbx_seq_one_letter_code
_entity_poly.pdbx_strand_id
1 'polypeptide(L)' 'MFIRAYLRASTEDQFADRAKEMLEQFVQQRGHKIASYYRENISGTKLDRPELGRLLMDSHHNDIL' A
#
# COMPACT_ATOMS: atom_id res chain seq x y z
N MET A 1 -14.93 -5.30 5.22
CA MET A 1 -13.87 -5.72 4.29
C MET A 1 -13.50 -4.52 3.45
N PHE A 2 -12.33 -3.97 3.72
CA PHE A 2 -11.71 -2.93 2.91
C PHE A 2 -10.45 -3.48 2.25
N ILE A 3 -10.12 -2.95 1.06
CA ILE A 3 -8.83 -3.18 0.43
C ILE A 3 -7.93 -2.00 0.80
N ARG A 4 -6.75 -2.25 1.33
CA ARG A 4 -5.76 -1.23 1.67
C ARG A 4 -4.51 -1.51 0.85
N ALA A 5 -3.98 -0.49 0.18
CA ALA A 5 -2.84 -0.67 -0.69
C ALA A 5 -1.56 -0.21 0.00
N TYR A 6 -0.56 -1.07 0.04
CA TYR A 6 0.79 -0.74 0.49
C TYR A 6 1.73 -0.55 -0.70
N LEU A 7 2.33 0.63 -0.81
CA LEU A 7 3.19 1.05 -1.91
C LEU A 7 4.59 1.35 -1.35
N ARG A 8 5.60 0.59 -1.79
CA ARG A 8 6.99 0.80 -1.35
C ARG A 8 7.93 1.00 -2.52
N ALA A 9 8.73 2.06 -2.45
CA ALA A 9 9.91 2.26 -3.27
C ALA A 9 11.18 2.09 -2.43
N SER A 10 12.27 1.58 -3.02
CA SER A 10 13.48 1.25 -2.26
C SER A 10 14.46 2.43 -2.15
N THR A 11 14.28 3.46 -2.96
CA THR A 11 15.09 4.69 -2.98
C THR A 11 14.17 5.90 -3.00
N GLU A 12 14.64 7.03 -2.46
CA GLU A 12 13.87 8.29 -2.46
C GLU A 12 13.62 8.83 -3.87
N ASP A 13 14.51 8.49 -4.80
CA ASP A 13 14.40 8.82 -6.22
C ASP A 13 13.33 7.99 -6.96
N GLN A 14 12.87 6.89 -6.35
CA GLN A 14 11.79 6.07 -6.89
C GLN A 14 10.44 6.59 -6.42
N PHE A 15 9.51 6.75 -7.36
CA PHE A 15 8.13 7.07 -7.06
C PHE A 15 7.39 5.83 -6.52
N ALA A 16 7.15 5.77 -5.21
CA ALA A 16 6.30 4.74 -4.60
C ALA A 16 4.90 4.68 -5.25
N ASP A 17 4.40 5.81 -5.74
CA ASP A 17 3.11 5.92 -6.42
C ASP A 17 3.07 5.27 -7.81
N ARG A 18 4.18 4.79 -8.38
CA ARG A 18 4.22 4.22 -9.74
C ARG A 18 3.25 3.05 -9.93
N ALA A 19 3.08 2.23 -8.90
CA ALA A 19 2.17 1.07 -8.95
C ALA A 19 0.72 1.45 -8.60
N LYS A 20 0.46 2.68 -8.16
CA LYS A 20 -0.85 3.11 -7.68
C LYS A 20 -1.92 3.01 -8.77
N GLU A 21 -1.67 3.62 -9.94
CA GLU A 21 -2.64 3.62 -11.04
C GLU A 21 -2.95 2.20 -11.53
N MET A 22 -1.92 1.35 -11.62
CA MET A 22 -2.09 -0.06 -12.01
C MET A 22 -2.93 -0.83 -10.98
N LEU A 23 -2.69 -0.61 -9.69
CA LEU A 23 -3.48 -1.20 -8.61
C LEU A 23 -4.92 -0.72 -8.63
N GLU A 24 -5.14 0.58 -8.83
CA GLU A 24 -6.47 1.19 -8.96
C GLU A 24 -7.27 0.58 -10.09
N GLN A 25 -6.66 0.48 -11.28
CA GLN A 25 -7.30 -0.15 -12.42
C GLN A 25 -7.61 -1.63 -12.14
N PHE A 26 -6.70 -2.37 -11.51
CA PHE A 26 -6.90 -3.78 -11.19
C PHE A 26 -8.08 -4.00 -10.23
N VAL A 27 -8.17 -3.23 -9.15
CA VAL A 27 -9.31 -3.35 -8.22
C VAL A 27 -10.62 -2.88 -8.85
N GLN A 28 -10.57 -1.83 -9.67
CA GLN A 28 -11.74 -1.27 -10.32
C GLN A 28 -12.32 -2.23 -11.37
N GLN A 29 -11.47 -2.92 -12.14
CA GLN A 29 -11.88 -3.97 -13.06
C GLN A 29 -12.60 -5.13 -12.36
N ARG A 30 -12.34 -5.35 -11.07
CA ARG A 30 -13.00 -6.37 -10.24
C ARG A 30 -14.19 -5.83 -9.44
N GLY A 31 -14.57 -4.57 -9.63
CA GLY A 31 -15.68 -3.93 -8.91
C GLY A 31 -15.35 -3.59 -7.46
N HIS A 32 -14.08 -3.51 -7.10
CA HIS A 32 -13.62 -3.14 -5.76
C HIS A 32 -12.99 -1.74 -5.73
N LYS A 33 -12.79 -1.21 -4.51
CA LYS A 33 -12.13 0.08 -4.28
C LYS A 33 -11.11 -0.05 -3.15
N ILE A 34 -10.02 0.69 -3.27
CA ILE A 34 -9.02 0.82 -2.21
C ILE A 34 -9.49 1.91 -1.25
N ALA A 35 -9.53 1.58 0.04
CA ALA A 35 -9.96 2.48 1.11
C ALA A 35 -8.84 3.43 1.56
N SER A 36 -7.58 3.01 1.48
CA SER A 36 -6.42 3.81 1.87
C SER A 36 -5.14 3.32 1.22
N TYR A 37 -4.21 4.26 1.00
CA TYR A 37 -2.88 4.01 0.46
C TYR A 37 -1.83 4.36 1.52
N TYR A 38 -0.89 3.46 1.72
CA TYR A 38 0.23 3.61 2.64
C TYR A 38 1.50 3.57 1.80
N ARG A 39 2.26 4.67 1.81
CA ARG A 39 3.39 4.84 0.87
C ARG A 39 4.67 5.18 1.59
N GLU A 40 5.73 4.41 1.35
CA GLU A 40 7.04 4.66 1.95
C GLU A 40 8.20 4.43 0.99
N ASN A 41 9.22 5.29 1.11
CA ASN A 41 10.47 5.20 0.36
C ASN A 41 11.56 4.63 1.27
N ILE A 42 11.47 3.33 1.54
CA ILE A 42 12.34 2.62 2.48
C ILE A 42 12.87 1.34 1.84
N SER A 43 14.18 1.11 1.97
CA SER A 43 14.81 -0.15 1.56
C SER A 43 14.17 -1.32 2.31
N GLY A 44 13.91 -2.42 1.59
CA GLY A 44 13.29 -3.62 2.15
C GLY A 44 14.14 -4.29 3.24
N THR A 45 15.41 -3.91 3.39
CA THR A 45 16.30 -4.41 4.44
C THR A 45 16.16 -3.65 5.76
N LYS A 46 15.48 -2.50 5.79
CA LYS A 46 15.20 -1.78 7.03
C LYS A 46 14.03 -2.44 7.76
N LEU A 47 14.24 -2.65 9.06
CA LEU A 47 13.22 -3.15 10.00
C LEU A 47 12.14 -2.10 10.29
N ASP A 48 12.55 -0.83 10.35
CA ASP A 48 11.64 0.28 10.62
C ASP A 48 10.87 0.64 9.35
N ARG A 49 9.56 0.37 9.37
CA ARG A 49 8.61 0.60 8.28
C ARG A 49 7.33 1.22 8.85
N PRO A 50 7.33 2.56 9.04
CA PRO A 50 6.25 3.24 9.75
C PRO A 50 4.91 3.13 9.03
N GLU A 51 4.88 3.16 7.70
CA GLU A 51 3.64 3.11 6.93
C GLU A 51 3.09 1.68 6.85
N LEU A 52 3.95 0.67 6.77
CA LEU A 52 3.54 -0.72 6.96
C LEU A 52 2.97 -0.96 8.36
N GLY A 53 3.62 -0.42 9.40
CA GLY A 53 3.13 -0.50 10.77
C GLY A 53 1.76 0.15 10.92
N ARG A 54 1.57 1.33 10.33
CA ARG A 54 0.29 2.03 10.31
C ARG A 54 -0.80 1.25 9.55
N LEU A 55 -0.47 0.69 8.39
CA LEU A 55 -1.37 -0.19 7.63
C LEU A 55 -1.86 -1.34 8.52
N LEU A 56 -0.95 -2.03 9.21
CA LEU A 56 -1.31 -3.14 10.10
C LEU A 56 -2.17 -2.69 11.29
N MET A 57 -1.90 -1.52 11.88
CA MET A 57 -2.70 -0.96 12.97
C MET A 57 -4.11 -0.55 12.53
N ASP A 58 -4.23 0.06 11.35
CA ASP A 58 -5.52 0.50 10.81
C ASP A 58 -6.34 -0.68 10.25
N SER A 59 -5.69 -1.81 9.99
CA SER A 59 -6.33 -3.00 9.40
C SER A 59 -7.16 -3.75 10.42
N HIS A 60 -8.35 -4.15 10.00
CA HIS A 60 -9.23 -4.98 10.82
C HIS A 60 -9.31 -6.40 10.29
N HIS A 61 -9.85 -7.30 11.12
CA HIS A 61 -10.16 -8.65 10.69
C HIS A 61 -11.03 -8.60 9.43
N ASN A 62 -10.69 -9.41 8.42
CA ASN A 62 -11.35 -9.46 7.12
C ASN A 62 -11.07 -8.26 6.17
N ASP A 63 -10.04 -7.45 6.43
CA ASP A 63 -9.46 -6.53 5.44
C ASP A 63 -8.44 -7.25 4.55
N ILE A 64 -8.25 -6.73 3.32
CA ILE A 64 -7.31 -7.23 2.31
C ILE A 64 -6.19 -6.21 2.15
N LEU A 65 -4.94 -6.67 2.16
CA LEU A 65 -3.70 -5.87 2.06
C LEU A 65 -2.94 -6.20 0.78
#